data_AF-A0A436EE49-F1
#
_entry.id   AF-A0A436EE49-F1
#
_cell.length_a   1.000
_cell.length_b   1.000
_cell.length_c   1.000
_cell.angle_alpha   90.00
_cell.angle_beta   90.00
_cell.angle_gamma   90.00
#
_symmetry.space_group_name_H-M   'P 1'
#
loop_
_entity.id
_entity.type
_entity.pdbx_description
1 polymer ?
#
loop_
_entity_poly.entity_id
_entity_poly.type
_entity_poly.pdbx_seq_one_letter_code
_entity_poly.pdbx_strand_id
1 'polypeptide(L)'
;DYTDMSWHTPTARFYVARPALRSETGYPYPAWVMNALGGISATIDPMVICASKTVALAALRLLEDQTARDAAMNEFVARTGGGIGGSNWIAPLCDYEPPIHFRWPEYVTTPRGRDWWIPSIPQAK
;
A
#
# COMPACT_ATOMS: atom_id res chain seq x y z
N ASP A 1 5.19 5.97 -4.42
CA ASP A 1 4.97 7.42 -4.46
C ASP A 1 5.06 7.92 -5.90
N TYR A 2 4.23 7.32 -6.75
CA TYR A 2 4.10 7.67 -8.16
C TYR A 2 2.58 7.72 -8.36
N THR A 3 2.06 8.93 -8.55
CA THR A 3 0.67 9.22 -8.97
C THR A 3 -0.36 8.26 -8.39
N ASP A 4 -0.54 8.28 -7.07
CA ASP A 4 -1.70 7.68 -6.44
C ASP A 4 -2.92 8.37 -7.07
N MET A 5 -3.66 7.67 -7.93
CA MET A 5 -4.79 8.22 -8.72
C MET A 5 -5.99 8.59 -7.84
N SER A 6 -5.73 8.87 -6.57
CA SER A 6 -6.67 9.21 -5.52
C SER A 6 -7.53 10.43 -5.83
N TRP A 7 -7.16 11.24 -6.83
CA TRP A 7 -7.96 12.39 -7.24
C TRP A 7 -9.21 11.97 -8.05
N HIS A 8 -9.18 10.85 -8.78
CA HIS A 8 -10.34 10.32 -9.49
C HIS A 8 -11.16 9.30 -8.72
N THR A 9 -10.52 8.53 -7.84
CA THR A 9 -11.17 7.42 -7.16
C THR A 9 -11.62 7.81 -5.75
N PRO A 10 -12.73 7.23 -5.26
CA PRO A 10 -13.03 7.25 -3.83
C PRO A 10 -11.81 6.74 -3.07
N THR A 11 -11.32 7.55 -2.13
CA THR A 11 -10.08 7.28 -1.41
C THR A 11 -10.35 7.29 0.08
N ALA A 12 -9.84 6.27 0.77
CA ALA A 12 -9.86 6.22 2.22
C ALA A 12 -8.43 6.26 2.75
N ARG A 13 -8.15 7.22 3.64
CA ARG A 13 -6.86 7.33 4.32
C ARG A 13 -7.00 6.81 5.73
N PHE A 14 -6.42 5.64 5.98
CA PHE A 14 -6.42 5.04 7.31
C PHE A 14 -5.09 5.28 8.01
N TYR A 15 -5.15 5.73 9.26
CA TYR A 15 -3.99 5.83 10.14
C TYR A 15 -3.98 4.61 11.05
N VAL A 16 -3.04 3.70 10.81
CA VAL A 16 -2.77 2.59 11.71
C VAL A 16 -1.70 3.03 12.71
N ALA A 17 -1.90 2.71 13.99
CA ALA A 17 -0.98 3.06 15.07
C ALA A 17 0.45 2.60 14.75
N ARG A 18 1.48 3.33 15.22
CA ARG A 18 2.89 2.91 15.16
C ARG A 18 3.35 2.24 16.46
N PRO A 19 4.41 1.41 16.46
CA PRO A 19 4.87 0.81 17.68
C PRO A 19 5.54 1.90 18.53
N ALA A 20 5.15 1.99 19.79
CA ALA A 20 5.68 2.96 20.72
C ALA A 20 5.97 2.28 22.06
N LEU A 21 7.12 2.59 22.66
CA LEU A 21 7.40 2.17 24.02
C LEU A 21 6.54 2.99 24.99
N ARG A 22 5.97 2.31 25.99
CA ARG A 22 5.35 2.96 27.13
C ARG A 22 6.42 3.72 27.91
N SER A 23 6.20 5.01 28.13
CA SER A 23 7.05 5.77 29.06
C SER A 23 6.69 5.42 30.50
N GLU A 24 7.68 5.02 31.30
CA GLU A 24 7.51 4.78 32.73
C GLU A 24 7.54 6.08 33.55
N THR A 25 8.20 7.12 33.03
CA THR A 25 8.43 8.40 33.72
C THR A 25 7.59 9.55 33.18
N GLY A 26 6.73 9.29 32.19
CA GLY A 26 5.93 10.30 31.50
C GLY A 26 6.70 11.08 30.42
N TYR A 27 8.02 10.89 30.29
CA TYR A 27 8.82 11.50 29.23
C TYR A 27 8.80 10.67 27.95
N PRO A 28 8.60 11.28 26.76
CA PRO A 28 8.63 10.55 25.51
C PRO A 28 10.04 10.03 25.21
N TYR A 29 10.12 8.84 24.62
CA TYR A 29 11.38 8.36 24.07
C TYR A 29 11.81 9.20 22.87
N PRO A 30 13.13 9.33 22.61
CA PRO A 30 13.63 10.02 21.43
C PRO A 30 13.06 9.43 20.13
N ALA A 31 12.89 10.26 19.09
CA ALA A 31 12.26 9.87 17.83
C ALA A 31 12.89 8.63 17.15
N TRP A 32 14.20 8.41 17.34
CA TRP A 32 14.89 7.24 16.79
C TRP A 32 14.35 5.91 17.33
N VAL A 33 13.79 5.88 18.54
CA VAL A 33 13.27 4.66 19.17
C VAL A 33 12.12 4.11 18.35
N MET A 34 11.17 4.93 17.92
CA MET A 34 10.06 4.48 17.06
C MET A 34 10.55 3.96 15.71
N ASN A 35 11.63 4.52 15.15
CA ASN A 35 12.20 4.01 13.90
C ASN A 35 12.87 2.64 14.10
N ALA A 36 13.56 2.43 15.23
CA ALA A 36 14.16 1.14 15.55
C ALA A 36 13.11 0.04 15.74
N LEU A 37 11.97 0.35 16.38
CA LEU A 37 10.85 -0.58 16.53
C LEU A 37 10.22 -0.98 15.19
N GLY A 38 10.35 -0.15 14.15
CA GLY A 38 9.89 -0.49 12.80
C GLY A 38 10.63 -1.70 12.20
N GLY A 39 11.85 -1.99 12.66
CA GLY A 39 12.66 -3.13 12.20
C GLY A 39 12.44 -4.43 12.98
N ILE A 40 11.60 -4.43 14.02
CA ILE A 40 11.37 -5.60 14.88
C ILE A 40 10.00 -6.19 14.56
N SER A 41 9.96 -7.41 14.03
CA SER A 41 8.72 -8.13 13.65
C SER A 41 7.69 -8.13 14.79
N ALA A 42 8.11 -8.46 16.00
CA ALA A 42 7.23 -8.54 17.17
C ALA A 42 6.48 -7.22 17.49
N THR A 43 7.01 -6.08 17.05
CA THR A 43 6.39 -4.77 17.28
C THR A 43 5.66 -4.23 16.06
N ILE A 44 6.05 -4.61 14.84
CA ILE A 44 5.44 -4.13 13.60
C ILE A 44 4.29 -5.02 13.11
N ASP A 45 4.39 -6.34 13.28
CA ASP A 45 3.40 -7.31 12.78
C ASP A 45 1.97 -7.03 13.28
N PRO A 46 1.73 -6.68 14.57
CA PRO A 46 0.39 -6.35 15.05
C PRO A 46 -0.27 -5.20 14.26
N MET A 47 0.53 -4.22 13.84
CA MET A 47 0.02 -3.10 13.04
C MET A 47 -0.27 -3.52 11.60
N VAL A 48 0.60 -4.32 11.00
CA VAL A 48 0.37 -4.87 9.66
C VAL A 48 -0.92 -5.68 9.63
N ILE A 49 -1.15 -6.51 10.64
CA ILE A 49 -2.38 -7.29 10.80
C ILE A 49 -3.61 -6.39 11.02
N CYS A 50 -3.46 -5.30 11.78
CA CYS A 50 -4.53 -4.32 11.94
C CYS A 50 -4.89 -3.66 10.61
N ALA A 51 -3.88 -3.16 9.88
CA ALA A 51 -4.04 -2.56 8.56
C ALA A 51 -4.69 -3.54 7.57
N SER A 52 -4.23 -4.79 7.56
CA SER A 52 -4.74 -5.82 6.65
C SER A 52 -6.21 -6.12 6.91
N LYS A 53 -6.63 -6.19 8.18
CA LYS A 53 -8.04 -6.36 8.55
C LYS A 53 -8.89 -5.18 8.08
N THR A 54 -8.43 -3.95 8.27
CA THR A 54 -9.14 -2.76 7.80
C THR A 54 -9.34 -2.78 6.28
N VAL A 55 -8.27 -3.07 5.52
CA VAL A 55 -8.34 -3.15 4.05
C VAL A 55 -9.23 -4.30 3.59
N ALA A 56 -9.09 -5.49 4.19
CA ALA A 56 -9.90 -6.66 3.85
C ALA A 56 -11.39 -6.42 4.10
N LEU A 57 -11.75 -5.81 5.24
CA LEU A 57 -13.14 -5.48 5.56
C LEU A 57 -13.71 -4.41 4.63
N ALA A 58 -12.91 -3.41 4.25
CA ALA A 58 -13.34 -2.41 3.27
C ALA A 58 -13.61 -3.04 1.89
N ALA A 59 -12.72 -3.96 1.44
CA ALA A 59 -12.91 -4.70 0.21
C ALA A 59 -14.13 -5.63 0.27
N LEU A 60 -14.32 -6.38 1.37
CA LEU A 60 -15.49 -7.23 1.57
C LEU A 60 -16.80 -6.43 1.54
N ARG A 61 -16.83 -5.25 2.19
CA ARG A 61 -17.99 -4.36 2.09
C ARG A 61 -18.28 -3.99 0.63
N LEU A 62 -17.26 -3.61 -0.14
CA LEU A 62 -17.45 -3.37 -1.56
C LEU A 62 -17.88 -4.64 -2.31
N LEU A 63 -17.54 -5.87 -1.90
CA LEU A 63 -18.02 -7.07 -2.60
C LEU A 63 -19.44 -7.50 -2.21
N GLU A 64 -19.88 -7.20 -1.00
CA GLU A 64 -21.14 -7.72 -0.45
C GLU A 64 -22.27 -6.67 -0.43
N ASP A 65 -21.95 -5.39 -0.30
CA ASP A 65 -22.91 -4.29 -0.20
C ASP A 65 -23.05 -3.55 -1.55
N GLN A 66 -24.13 -3.82 -2.28
CA GLN A 66 -24.43 -3.18 -3.57
C GLN A 66 -24.56 -1.66 -3.44
N THR A 67 -25.19 -1.16 -2.37
CA THR A 67 -25.37 0.27 -2.17
C THR A 67 -24.01 0.97 -1.97
N ALA A 68 -23.11 0.36 -1.20
CA ALA A 68 -21.75 0.90 -1.05
C ALA A 68 -20.96 0.90 -2.36
N ARG A 69 -21.08 -0.17 -3.18
CA ARG A 69 -20.47 -0.21 -4.52
C ARG A 69 -20.98 0.89 -5.43
N ASP A 70 -22.29 1.04 -5.51
CA ASP A 70 -22.92 2.02 -6.40
C ASP A 70 -22.52 3.43 -5.99
N ALA A 71 -22.50 3.71 -4.69
CA ALA A 71 -22.02 5.00 -4.18
C ALA A 71 -20.56 5.27 -4.58
N ALA A 72 -19.67 4.28 -4.42
CA ALA A 72 -18.26 4.42 -4.80
C ALA A 72 -18.10 4.64 -6.32
N MET A 73 -18.83 3.89 -7.15
CA MET A 73 -18.78 4.05 -8.61
C MET A 73 -19.36 5.39 -9.06
N ASN A 74 -20.47 5.84 -8.45
CA ASN A 74 -21.08 7.13 -8.75
C ASN A 74 -20.12 8.28 -8.44
N GLU A 75 -19.42 8.22 -7.31
CA GLU A 75 -18.39 9.21 -6.98
C GLU A 75 -17.25 9.20 -8.02
N PHE A 76 -16.76 8.03 -8.43
CA PHE A 76 -15.75 7.92 -9.49
C PHE A 76 -16.23 8.56 -10.80
N VAL A 77 -17.43 8.22 -11.27
CA VAL A 77 -18.01 8.76 -12.52
C VAL A 77 -18.18 10.28 -12.42
N ALA A 78 -18.64 10.79 -11.28
CA ALA A 78 -18.82 12.22 -11.05
C ALA A 78 -17.48 12.97 -11.07
N ARG A 79 -16.47 12.49 -10.33
CA ARG A 79 -15.13 13.12 -10.27
C ARG A 79 -14.43 13.14 -11.61
N THR A 80 -14.60 12.10 -12.41
CA THR A 80 -14.00 11.96 -13.74
C THR A 80 -14.81 12.62 -14.85
N GLY A 81 -16.04 13.07 -14.55
CA GLY A 81 -16.93 13.67 -15.54
C GLY A 81 -17.35 12.70 -16.64
N GLY A 82 -17.61 11.43 -16.27
CA GLY A 82 -18.10 10.39 -17.19
C GLY A 82 -17.38 9.04 -17.13
N GLY A 83 -16.46 8.83 -16.18
CA GLY A 83 -15.63 7.63 -16.11
C GLY A 83 -14.32 7.77 -16.87
N ILE A 84 -13.73 6.65 -17.29
CA ILE A 84 -12.49 6.64 -18.08
C ILE A 84 -12.73 7.39 -19.40
N GLY A 85 -11.88 8.38 -19.69
CA GLY A 85 -12.04 9.26 -20.85
C GLY A 85 -13.09 10.36 -20.66
N GLY A 86 -13.65 10.51 -19.45
CA GLY A 86 -14.57 11.60 -19.11
C GLY A 86 -13.92 12.97 -19.17
N SER A 87 -14.77 14.01 -19.11
CA SER A 87 -14.36 15.41 -19.28
C SER A 87 -13.30 15.90 -18.27
N ASN A 88 -13.27 15.31 -17.08
CA ASN A 88 -12.31 15.63 -16.01
C ASN A 88 -11.34 14.47 -15.75
N TRP A 89 -11.32 13.44 -16.60
CA TRP A 89 -10.46 12.28 -16.43
C TRP A 89 -9.03 12.58 -16.90
N ILE A 90 -8.06 12.34 -16.02
CA ILE A 90 -6.63 12.42 -16.29
C ILE A 90 -6.07 11.00 -16.52
N ALA A 91 -5.49 10.75 -17.68
CA ALA A 91 -4.81 9.49 -17.96
C ALA A 91 -3.58 9.30 -17.04
N PRO A 92 -3.07 8.06 -16.89
CA PRO A 92 -1.74 7.86 -16.31
C PRO A 92 -0.73 8.82 -16.93
N LEU A 93 -0.04 9.58 -16.08
CA LEU A 93 0.93 10.60 -16.50
C LEU A 93 2.32 10.01 -16.76
N CYS A 94 2.48 8.70 -16.61
CA CYS A 94 3.72 8.02 -16.96
C CYS A 94 3.96 8.14 -18.48
N ASP A 95 5.19 8.50 -18.85
CA ASP A 95 5.68 8.57 -20.23
C ASP A 95 6.42 7.28 -20.64
N TYR A 96 6.24 6.21 -19.86
CA TYR A 96 6.84 4.89 -20.07
C TYR A 96 5.81 3.77 -19.90
N GLU A 97 6.08 2.65 -20.55
CA GLU A 97 5.27 1.44 -20.42
C GLU A 97 5.27 0.90 -18.97
N PRO A 98 4.14 0.39 -18.47
CA PRO A 98 4.06 -0.16 -17.13
C PRO A 98 5.17 -1.18 -16.85
N PRO A 99 5.88 -1.09 -15.70
CA PRO A 99 7.01 -1.95 -15.37
C PRO A 99 6.54 -3.35 -14.90
N ILE A 100 5.73 -4.03 -15.69
CA ILE A 100 5.13 -5.34 -15.34
C ILE A 100 6.07 -6.52 -15.61
N HIS A 101 7.23 -6.27 -16.22
CA HIS A 101 8.19 -7.31 -16.62
C HIS A 101 9.34 -7.51 -15.63
N PHE A 102 9.40 -6.73 -14.54
CA PHE A 102 10.42 -6.92 -13.51
C PHE A 102 10.11 -8.17 -12.66
N ARG A 103 11.16 -8.93 -12.36
CA ARG A 103 11.07 -10.07 -11.43
C ARG A 103 10.97 -9.57 -10.00
N TRP A 104 10.19 -10.26 -9.17
CA TRP A 104 10.20 -10.04 -7.73
C TRP A 104 11.52 -10.50 -7.12
N PRO A 105 11.97 -9.88 -6.01
CA PRO A 105 13.10 -10.39 -5.25
C PRO A 105 12.84 -11.82 -4.77
N GLU A 106 13.87 -12.65 -4.86
CA GLU A 106 13.87 -14.01 -4.34
C GLU A 106 14.68 -14.07 -3.05
N TYR A 107 14.10 -14.61 -1.99
CA TYR A 107 14.81 -14.89 -0.76
C TYR A 107 15.49 -16.26 -0.87
N VAL A 108 16.80 -16.29 -0.62
CA VAL A 108 17.63 -17.49 -0.79
C VAL A 108 18.40 -17.79 0.48
N THR A 109 18.61 -19.07 0.75
CA THR A 109 19.51 -19.53 1.81
C THR A 109 20.80 -20.00 1.15
N THR A 110 21.92 -19.37 1.49
CA THR A 110 23.25 -19.75 1.02
C THR A 110 24.07 -20.32 2.19
N PRO A 111 25.21 -20.99 1.94
CA PRO A 111 26.13 -21.36 3.01
C PRO A 111 26.64 -20.18 3.86
N ARG A 112 26.53 -18.93 3.36
CA ARG A 112 26.90 -17.70 4.10
C ARG A 112 25.75 -17.13 4.94
N GLY A 113 24.54 -17.69 4.85
CA GLY A 113 23.35 -17.22 5.53
C GLY A 113 22.17 -16.92 4.59
N ARG A 114 21.11 -16.34 5.16
CA ARG A 114 19.93 -15.87 4.41
C ARG A 114 20.25 -14.57 3.70
N ASP A 115 19.92 -14.50 2.42
CA ASP A 115 20.11 -13.32 1.57
C ASP A 115 18.91 -13.13 0.64
N TRP A 116 18.91 -12.07 -0.16
CA TRP A 116 17.94 -11.84 -1.22
C TRP A 116 18.62 -11.34 -2.49
N TRP A 117 18.04 -11.63 -3.65
CA TRP A 117 18.55 -11.15 -4.94
C TRP A 117 17.41 -10.89 -5.93
N ILE A 118 17.64 -10.05 -6.95
CA ILE A 118 16.69 -9.80 -8.04
C ILE A 118 17.22 -10.52 -9.29
N PRO A 119 16.51 -11.53 -9.82
CA PRO A 119 16.96 -12.24 -11.01
C PRO A 119 17.13 -11.30 -12.21
N SER A 120 18.26 -11.40 -12.91
CA SER A 120 18.47 -10.70 -14.18
C SER A 120 17.51 -11.26 -15.25
N ILE A 121 16.94 -10.39 -16.08
CA ILE A 121 16.15 -10.81 -17.25
C ILE A 121 17.06 -11.66 -18.15
N PRO A 122 16.66 -12.88 -18.56
CA PRO A 122 17.43 -13.65 -19.53
C PRO A 122 17.65 -12.80 -20.79
N GLN A 123 18.91 -12.66 -21.24
CA GLN A 123 19.17 -12.07 -22.55
C GLN A 123 18.45 -12.92 -23.60
N ALA A 124 17.60 -12.28 -24.40
CA ALA A 124 17.02 -12.92 -25.57
C ALA A 124 18.16 -13.45 -26.44
N LYS A 125 18.10 -14.74 -26.78
CA LYS A 125 19.01 -15.36 -27.75
C LYS A 125 18.67 -14.90 -29.15
#